data_AF-A0A814UDN4-F1
#
_entry.id   AF-A0A814UDN4-F1
#
_cell.length_a   1.000
_cell.length_b   1.000
_cell.length_c   1.000
_cell.angle_alpha   90.00
_cell.angle_beta   90.00
_cell.angle_gamma   90.00
#
_symmetry.space_group_name_H-M   'P 1'
#
loop_
_entity.id
_entity.type
_entity.pdbx_description
1 polymer ?
#
loop_
_entity_poly.entity_id
_entity_poly.type
_entity_poly.pdbx_seq_one_letter_code
_entity_poly.pdbx_strand_id
1 'polypeptide(L)'
;MGTALGIPFFGIVTIYLYITNRTRRIHIMTIAITTSLSTANRDLRVLKKILTLIGILGTAGLPNIVLIIWNAFSLDGAPVSLYLICALTISFCTNIQISFIFSMNKNVRVIFWNYVQRILY
;
A
#
# COMPACT_ATOMS: atom_id res chain seq x y z
N MET A 1 5.50 8.30 23.73
CA MET A 1 4.78 8.79 22.53
C MET A 1 4.79 7.75 21.40
N GLY A 2 4.30 6.52 21.64
CA GLY A 2 4.31 5.41 20.66
C GLY A 2 2.95 5.08 20.02
N THR A 3 1.88 5.77 20.44
CA THR A 3 0.50 5.44 20.04
C THR A 3 0.09 6.02 18.69
N ALA A 4 0.78 7.06 18.20
CA ALA A 4 0.37 7.78 16.99
C ALA A 4 0.66 7.03 15.66
N LEU A 5 1.60 6.07 15.66
CA LEU A 5 2.03 5.36 14.44
C LEU A 5 1.37 3.97 14.25
N GLY A 6 0.83 3.36 15.32
CA GLY A 6 0.11 2.09 15.22
C GLY A 6 -1.31 2.25 14.64
N ILE A 7 -1.95 3.39 14.92
CA ILE A 7 -3.32 3.72 14.49
C ILE A 7 -3.48 3.71 12.95
N PRO A 8 -2.59 4.28 12.12
CA PRO A 8 -2.73 4.19 10.67
C PRO A 8 -2.59 2.75 10.15
N PHE A 9 -1.74 1.90 10.76
CA PHE A 9 -1.58 0.51 10.32
C PHE A 9 -2.82 -0.33 10.63
N PHE A 10 -3.34 -0.26 11.85
CA PHE A 10 -4.60 -0.93 12.21
C PHE A 10 -5.79 -0.35 11.46
N GLY A 11 -5.81 0.96 11.20
CA GLY A 11 -6.82 1.61 10.36
C GLY A 11 -6.82 1.05 8.94
N ILE A 12 -5.64 0.94 8.31
CA ILE A 12 -5.50 0.35 6.95
C ILE A 12 -5.91 -1.13 6.94
N VAL A 13 -5.55 -1.92 7.95
CA VAL A 13 -5.95 -3.34 8.07
C VAL A 13 -7.46 -3.49 8.30
N THR A 14 -8.07 -2.60 9.08
CA THR A 14 -9.52 -2.60 9.32
C THR A 14 -10.28 -2.19 8.07
N ILE A 15 -9.79 -1.16 7.36
CA ILE A 15 -10.28 -0.77 6.03
C ILE A 15 -10.10 -1.94 5.05
N TYR A 16 -9.00 -2.69 5.10
CA TYR A 16 -8.75 -3.89 4.30
C TYR A 16 -9.78 -4.99 4.55
N LEU A 17 -10.05 -5.34 5.81
CA LEU A 17 -11.07 -6.33 6.15
C LEU A 17 -12.48 -5.86 5.75
N TYR A 18 -12.78 -4.58 5.94
CA TYR A 18 -14.06 -3.99 5.57
C TYR A 18 -14.28 -3.99 4.06
N ILE A 19 -13.32 -3.50 3.27
CA ILE A 19 -13.39 -3.48 1.80
C ILE A 19 -13.43 -4.92 1.29
N THR A 20 -12.56 -5.81 1.76
CA THR A 20 -12.53 -7.20 1.29
C THR A 20 -13.85 -7.94 1.58
N ASN A 21 -14.41 -7.77 2.79
CA ASN A 21 -15.70 -8.38 3.13
C ASN A 21 -16.86 -7.76 2.34
N ARG A 22 -16.84 -6.45 2.09
CA ARG A 22 -17.87 -5.76 1.31
C ARG A 22 -17.79 -6.13 -0.18
N THR A 23 -16.60 -6.14 -0.76
CA THR A 23 -16.37 -6.55 -2.15
C THR A 23 -16.71 -8.04 -2.33
N ARG A 24 -16.35 -8.91 -1.39
CA ARG A 24 -16.71 -10.33 -1.42
C ARG A 24 -18.23 -10.55 -1.34
N ARG A 25 -18.93 -9.81 -0.48
CA ARG A 25 -20.41 -9.86 -0.41
C ARG A 25 -21.08 -9.35 -1.68
N ILE A 26 -20.61 -8.23 -2.23
CA ILE A 26 -21.10 -7.70 -3.50
C ILE A 26 -20.84 -8.71 -4.63
N HIS A 27 -19.64 -9.30 -4.69
CA HIS A 27 -19.29 -10.26 -5.74
C HIS A 27 -20.13 -11.53 -5.69
N ILE A 28 -20.43 -12.08 -4.50
CA ILE A 28 -21.34 -13.23 -4.34
C ILE A 28 -22.77 -12.88 -4.79
N MET A 29 -23.24 -11.65 -4.50
CA MET A 29 -24.55 -11.17 -4.95
C MET A 29 -24.60 -10.90 -6.47
N THR A 30 -23.52 -10.41 -7.08
CA THR A 30 -23.47 -10.06 -8.51
C THR A 30 -23.23 -11.28 -9.42
N ILE A 31 -22.45 -12.27 -8.96
CA ILE A 31 -22.29 -13.56 -9.68
C ILE A 31 -23.62 -14.32 -9.73
N ALA A 32 -24.45 -14.20 -8.70
CA ALA A 32 -25.77 -14.82 -8.68
C ALA A 32 -26.78 -14.18 -9.65
N ILE A 33 -26.56 -12.93 -10.09
CA ILE A 33 -27.60 -12.15 -10.77
C ILE A 33 -27.27 -11.83 -12.23
N THR A 34 -26.01 -11.68 -12.65
CA THR A 34 -25.62 -11.47 -14.07
C THR A 34 -24.14 -11.08 -14.14
N THR A 35 -23.27 -11.77 -14.86
CA THR A 35 -22.08 -11.13 -15.48
C THR A 35 -21.33 -12.05 -16.44
N SER A 36 -21.00 -11.52 -17.62
CA SER A 36 -20.05 -12.10 -18.58
C SER A 36 -18.64 -12.23 -17.98
N LEU A 37 -17.86 -13.22 -18.44
CA LEU A 37 -16.45 -13.46 -18.06
C LEU A 37 -15.57 -12.18 -18.09
N SER A 38 -15.90 -11.22 -18.97
CA SER A 38 -15.17 -9.96 -19.13
C SER A 38 -15.19 -9.08 -17.87
N THR A 39 -16.34 -8.99 -17.19
CA THR A 39 -16.49 -8.14 -16.00
C THR A 39 -15.76 -8.73 -14.80
N ALA A 40 -15.84 -10.05 -14.61
CA ALA A 40 -15.10 -10.76 -13.55
C ALA A 40 -13.58 -10.59 -13.69
N ASN A 41 -13.05 -10.67 -14.93
CA ASN A 41 -11.63 -10.46 -15.21
C ASN A 41 -11.17 -9.01 -15.00
N ARG A 42 -12.06 -8.03 -15.11
CA ARG A 42 -11.78 -6.63 -14.78
C ARG A 42 -11.66 -6.45 -13.27
N ASP A 43 -12.59 -7.01 -12.52
CA ASP A 43 -12.65 -6.86 -11.06
C ASP A 43 -11.49 -7.58 -10.37
N LEU A 44 -11.10 -8.77 -10.85
CA LEU A 44 -9.89 -9.46 -10.40
C LEU A 44 -8.60 -8.64 -10.63
N ARG A 45 -8.49 -7.95 -11.77
CA ARG A 45 -7.34 -7.07 -12.05
C ARG A 45 -7.28 -5.88 -11.10
N VAL A 46 -8.43 -5.31 -10.75
CA VAL A 46 -8.52 -4.22 -9.76
C VAL A 46 -8.18 -4.74 -8.36
N LEU A 47 -8.69 -5.91 -7.98
CA LEU A 47 -8.39 -6.53 -6.69
C LEU A 47 -6.90 -6.83 -6.53
N LYS A 48 -6.24 -7.43 -7.55
CA LYS A 48 -4.79 -7.70 -7.53
C LYS A 48 -3.98 -6.41 -7.34
N LYS A 49 -4.40 -5.35 -8.01
CA LYS A 49 -3.81 -4.00 -7.93
C LYS A 49 -3.92 -3.40 -6.53
N ILE A 50 -5.11 -3.48 -5.92
CA ILE A 50 -5.35 -3.04 -4.54
C ILE A 50 -4.51 -3.88 -3.56
N LEU A 51 -4.48 -5.21 -3.74
CA LEU A 51 -3.71 -6.11 -2.89
C LEU A 51 -2.21 -5.79 -2.93
N THR A 52 -1.70 -5.46 -4.12
CA THR A 52 -0.29 -5.07 -4.31
C THR A 52 0.01 -3.74 -3.62
N LEU A 53 -0.87 -2.73 -3.76
CA LEU A 53 -0.73 -1.45 -3.07
C LEU A 53 -0.68 -1.63 -1.55
N ILE A 54 -1.55 -2.47 -1.01
CA ILE A 54 -1.65 -2.75 0.42
C ILE A 54 -0.42 -3.52 0.91
N GLY A 55 0.07 -4.52 0.16
CA GLY A 55 1.30 -5.22 0.48
C GLY A 55 2.49 -4.27 0.61
N ILE A 56 2.64 -3.33 -0.34
CA ILE A 56 3.73 -2.35 -0.32
C ILE A 56 3.56 -1.34 0.84
N LEU A 57 2.32 -0.96 1.21
CA LEU A 57 2.06 -0.13 2.40
C LEU A 57 2.41 -0.87 3.70
N GLY A 58 2.08 -2.16 3.77
CA GLY A 58 2.39 -3.02 4.91
C GLY A 58 3.90 -3.17 5.14
N THR A 59 4.67 -3.38 4.07
CA THR A 59 6.13 -3.56 4.16
C THR A 59 6.87 -2.31 4.62
N ALA A 60 6.34 -1.11 4.36
CA ALA A 60 6.93 0.14 4.87
C ALA A 60 6.66 0.35 6.37
N GLY A 61 5.53 -0.14 6.88
CA GLY A 61 5.15 -0.03 8.30
C GLY A 61 5.89 -1.02 9.21
N LEU A 62 6.24 -2.20 8.69
CA LEU A 62 6.91 -3.27 9.43
C LEU A 62 8.23 -2.86 10.09
N PRO A 63 9.19 -2.20 9.38
CA PRO A 63 10.44 -1.74 9.97
C PRO A 63 10.24 -0.80 11.16
N ASN A 64 9.23 0.08 11.10
CA ASN A 64 8.90 0.97 12.21
C ASN A 64 8.36 0.20 13.42
N ILE A 65 7.50 -0.79 13.19
CA ILE A 65 6.99 -1.65 14.27
C ILE A 65 8.13 -2.41 14.94
N VAL A 66 9.09 -2.92 14.17
CA VAL A 66 10.29 -3.59 14.70
C VAL A 66 11.11 -2.66 15.61
N LEU A 67 11.35 -1.41 15.20
CA LEU A 67 12.05 -0.43 16.03
C LEU A 67 11.27 -0.07 17.30
N ILE A 68 9.95 0.08 17.22
CA ILE A 68 9.09 0.38 18.38
C ILE A 68 9.14 -0.77 19.37
N ILE A 69 9.00 -2.01 18.90
CA ILE A 69 9.08 -3.22 19.73
C ILE A 69 10.46 -3.30 20.38
N TRP A 70 11.53 -3.11 19.61
CA TRP A 70 12.89 -3.17 20.15
C TRP A 70 13.11 -2.15 21.27
N ASN A 71 12.75 -0.89 21.03
CA ASN A 71 12.86 0.17 22.04
C ASN A 71 11.93 -0.04 23.24
N ALA A 72 10.86 -0.83 23.11
CA ALA A 72 9.99 -1.19 24.23
C ALA A 72 10.61 -2.28 25.12
N PHE A 73 11.46 -3.16 24.57
CA PHE A 73 12.06 -4.29 25.28
C PHE A 73 13.53 -4.10 25.69
N SER A 74 14.25 -3.14 25.10
CA SER A 74 15.65 -2.83 25.46
C SER A 74 15.77 -1.49 26.18
N LEU A 75 16.38 -1.53 27.38
CA LEU A 75 16.69 -0.33 28.17
C LEU A 75 17.76 0.56 27.49
N ASP A 76 18.66 -0.04 26.71
CA ASP A 76 19.76 0.64 26.04
C ASP A 76 19.39 1.20 24.64
N GLY A 77 18.13 1.04 24.23
CA GLY A 77 17.66 1.42 22.89
C GLY A 77 18.11 0.48 21.77
N ALA A 78 17.59 0.70 20.57
CA ALA A 78 17.99 -0.05 19.38
C ALA A 78 19.40 0.33 18.88
N PRO A 79 20.21 -0.63 18.41
CA PRO A 79 21.52 -0.34 17.84
C PRO A 79 21.38 0.53 16.59
N VAL A 80 22.34 1.44 16.37
CA VAL A 80 22.35 2.39 15.24
C VAL A 80 22.24 1.67 13.89
N SER A 81 22.86 0.49 13.77
CA SER A 81 22.76 -0.35 12.57
C SER A 81 21.31 -0.76 12.25
N LEU A 82 20.51 -1.10 13.27
CA LEU A 82 19.10 -1.44 13.09
C LEU A 82 18.28 -0.23 12.63
N TYR A 83 18.53 0.95 13.20
CA TYR A 83 17.90 2.19 12.74
C TYR A 83 18.21 2.49 11.27
N LEU A 84 19.48 2.36 10.86
CA LEU A 84 19.90 2.60 9.48
C LEU A 84 19.26 1.62 8.50
N ILE A 85 19.19 0.33 8.84
CA ILE A 85 18.53 -0.69 8.01
C ILE A 85 17.04 -0.38 7.87
N CYS A 86 16.37 -0.02 8.96
CA CYS A 86 14.95 0.35 8.91
C CYS A 86 14.73 1.62 8.09
N ALA A 87 15.55 2.65 8.27
CA ALA A 87 15.47 3.89 7.50
C ALA A 87 15.66 3.65 5.99
N LEU A 88 16.66 2.86 5.60
CA LEU A 88 16.88 2.47 4.21
C LEU A 88 15.68 1.70 3.64
N THR A 89 15.17 0.73 4.39
CA THR A 89 14.01 -0.07 3.97
C THR A 89 12.79 0.81 3.74
N ILE A 90 12.50 1.73 4.66
CA ILE A 90 11.39 2.69 4.52
C ILE A 90 11.58 3.56 3.28
N SER A 91 12.79 4.09 3.06
CA SER A 91 13.13 4.92 1.89
C SER A 91 12.96 4.17 0.57
N PHE A 92 13.36 2.91 0.50
CA PHE A 92 13.14 2.08 -0.70
C PHE A 92 11.64 1.81 -0.91
N CYS A 93 10.91 1.45 0.15
CA CYS A 93 9.48 1.18 0.05
C CYS A 93 8.68 2.40 -0.40
N THR A 94 8.95 3.60 0.12
CA THR A 94 8.24 4.83 -0.28
C THR A 94 8.47 5.18 -1.75
N ASN A 95 9.70 5.02 -2.26
CA ASN A 95 10.00 5.22 -3.68
C ASN A 95 9.22 4.24 -4.58
N ILE A 96 9.12 2.97 -4.16
CA ILE A 96 8.34 1.95 -4.88
C ILE A 96 6.84 2.30 -4.84
N GLN A 97 6.32 2.76 -3.70
CA GLN A 97 4.90 3.17 -3.56
C GLN A 97 4.55 4.31 -4.50
N ILE A 98 5.36 5.37 -4.51
CA ILE A 98 5.14 6.54 -5.37
C ILE A 98 5.17 6.12 -6.84
N SER A 99 6.16 5.31 -7.23
CA SER A 99 6.27 4.76 -8.59
C SER A 99 5.04 3.93 -8.96
N PHE A 100 4.52 3.11 -8.04
CA PHE A 100 3.35 2.28 -8.26
C PHE A 100 2.07 3.12 -8.39
N ILE A 101 1.84 4.09 -7.51
CA ILE A 101 0.70 5.02 -7.57
C ILE A 101 0.72 5.79 -8.90
N PHE A 102 1.88 6.29 -9.28
CA PHE A 102 2.09 6.94 -10.56
C PHE A 102 1.74 6.01 -11.73
N SER A 103 2.18 4.75 -11.70
CA SER A 103 1.88 3.76 -12.73
C SER A 103 0.39 3.37 -12.81
N MET A 104 -0.34 3.45 -11.71
CA MET A 104 -1.76 3.09 -11.66
C MET A 104 -2.66 4.15 -12.28
N ASN A 105 -2.32 5.43 -12.08
CA ASN A 105 -3.16 6.54 -12.53
C ASN A 105 -2.81 6.92 -13.99
N LYS A 106 -3.64 6.44 -14.94
CA LYS A 106 -3.49 6.77 -16.36
C LYS A 106 -3.49 8.29 -16.62
N ASN A 107 -4.35 9.04 -15.94
CA ASN A 107 -4.47 10.48 -16.16
C ASN A 107 -3.21 11.22 -15.71
N VAL A 108 -2.67 10.87 -14.54
CA VAL A 108 -1.42 11.45 -14.05
C VAL A 108 -0.25 11.16 -14.99
N ARG A 109 -0.17 9.93 -15.53
CA ARG A 109 0.86 9.60 -16.54
C ARG A 109 0.72 10.44 -17.81
N VAL A 110 -0.49 10.59 -18.32
CA VAL A 110 -0.75 11.40 -19.52
C VAL A 110 -0.35 12.86 -19.28
N ILE A 111 -0.75 13.44 -18.14
CA ILE A 111 -0.37 14.81 -17.77
C ILE A 111 1.15 14.94 -17.65
N PHE A 112 1.81 13.99 -17.00
CA PHE A 112 3.26 13.99 -16.85
C PHE A 112 3.97 13.92 -18.20
N TRP A 113 3.56 13.01 -19.10
CA TRP A 113 4.15 12.90 -20.43
C TRP A 113 3.94 14.17 -21.26
N ASN A 114 2.76 14.80 -21.18
CA ASN A 114 2.51 16.08 -21.84
C ASN A 114 3.40 17.20 -21.28
N TYR A 115 3.65 17.19 -19.97
CA TYR A 115 4.55 18.15 -19.32
C TYR A 115 6.01 17.95 -19.75
N VAL A 116 6.47 16.71 -19.77
CA VAL A 116 7.81 16.33 -20.24
C VAL A 116 8.01 16.72 -21.71
N GLN A 117 7.01 16.46 -22.56
CA GLN A 117 7.07 16.85 -23.98
C GLN A 117 7.19 18.38 -24.16
N ARG A 118 6.49 19.19 -23.34
CA ARG A 118 6.59 20.66 -23.38
C ARG A 118 7.91 21.24 -22.89
N ILE A 119 8.70 20.48 -22.13
CA ILE A 119 10.02 20.91 -21.67
C ILE A 119 11.10 20.54 -22.68
N LEU A 120 10.91 19.39 -23.36
CA LEU A 120 11.88 18.87 -24.33
C LEU A 120 11.72 19.44 -25.74
N TYR A 121 10.55 20.00 -26.07
CA TYR A 121 10.23 20.64 -27.36
C TYR A 121 9.65 22.03 -27.13
#